data_AF-A0A1H9XER5-F1
#
_entry.id   AF-A0A1H9XER5-F1
#
_cell.length_a   1.000
_cell.length_b   1.000
_cell.length_c   1.000
_cell.angle_alpha   90.00
_cell.angle_beta   90.00
_cell.angle_gamma   90.00
#
_symmetry.space_group_name_H-M   'P 1'
#
loop_
_entity.id
_entity.type
_entity.pdbx_description
1 polymer ?
#
loop_
_entity_poly.entity_id
_entity_poly.type
_entity_poly.pdbx_seq_one_letter_code
_entity_poly.pdbx_strand_id
1 'polypeptide(L)'
;MLSISEYAESRKISYEAARKQVKAYKKTELRKHITYEGRTALLDDFAVDFLDQHRQKRNIILAPTEKEIEEELAQLRNKVLQLQEELLKRTDDMNALLKEEKLLIADKAVAETKAAELDSVKKELNESRDELSKYHKVFLGFYRKIK
;
A
#
# COMPACT_ATOMS: atom_id res chain seq x y z
N MET A 1 47.53 18.51 32.17
CA MET A 1 47.68 17.89 30.82
C MET A 1 47.47 16.39 30.94
N LEU A 2 46.68 15.81 30.04
CA LEU A 2 46.31 14.39 30.03
C LEU A 2 46.64 13.79 28.66
N SER A 3 47.16 12.57 28.62
CA SER A 3 47.27 11.81 27.37
C SER A 3 45.89 11.38 26.85
N ILE A 4 45.80 11.02 25.58
CA ILE A 4 44.58 10.44 24.99
C ILE A 4 44.14 9.17 25.75
N SER A 5 45.09 8.40 26.29
CA SER A 5 44.79 7.19 27.09
C SER A 5 44.14 7.54 28.43
N GLU A 6 44.74 8.46 29.18
CA GLU A 6 44.21 8.90 30.48
C GLU A 6 42.87 9.61 30.33
N TYR A 7 42.69 10.41 29.27
CA TYR A 7 41.39 10.99 28.92
C TYR A 7 40.35 9.89 28.67
N ALA A 8 40.69 8.85 27.89
CA ALA A 8 39.78 7.74 27.61
C ALA A 8 39.37 6.96 28.88
N GLU A 9 40.34 6.68 29.75
CA GLU A 9 40.12 6.01 31.03
C GLU A 9 39.22 6.84 31.97
N SER A 10 39.51 8.13 32.13
CA SER A 10 38.73 9.03 33.01
C SER A 10 37.27 9.17 32.58
N ARG A 11 36.97 9.03 31.28
CA ARG A 11 35.61 9.14 30.71
C ARG A 11 34.97 7.78 30.39
N LYS A 12 35.61 6.67 30.77
CA LYS A 12 35.16 5.28 30.51
C LYS A 12 34.79 5.05 29.04
N ILE A 13 35.60 5.58 28.12
CA ILE A 13 35.47 5.38 26.68
C ILE A 13 36.66 4.57 26.16
N SER A 14 36.50 3.93 24.99
CA SER A 14 37.63 3.24 24.37
C SER A 14 38.66 4.26 23.86
N TYR A 15 39.93 3.88 23.91
CA TYR A 15 41.03 4.68 23.37
C TYR A 15 40.77 5.09 21.91
N GLU A 16 40.27 4.19 21.06
CA GLU A 16 39.96 4.51 19.67
C GLU A 16 38.81 5.52 19.53
N ALA A 17 37.82 5.52 20.43
CA ALA A 17 36.78 6.55 20.43
C ALA A 17 37.35 7.93 20.76
N ALA A 18 38.18 8.01 21.81
CA ALA A 18 38.89 9.25 22.16
C ALA A 18 39.82 9.71 21.02
N ARG A 19 40.62 8.80 20.45
CA ARG A 19 41.52 9.08 19.33
C ARG A 19 40.78 9.58 18.09
N LYS A 20 39.62 9.00 17.77
CA LYS A 20 38.78 9.44 16.64
C LYS A 20 38.26 10.85 16.85
N GLN A 21 37.80 11.18 18.06
CA GLN A 21 37.36 12.54 18.42
C GLN A 21 38.51 13.54 18.32
N VAL A 22 39.65 13.24 18.94
CA VAL A 22 40.85 14.08 18.87
C VAL A 22 41.27 14.30 17.42
N LYS A 23 41.31 13.25 16.58
CA LYS A 23 41.67 13.34 15.17
C LYS A 23 40.71 14.24 14.37
N ALA A 24 39.43 14.26 14.70
CA ALA A 24 38.42 15.08 14.02
C ALA A 24 38.71 16.58 14.18
N TYR A 25 39.07 17.01 15.39
CA TYR A 25 39.27 18.43 15.73
C TYR A 25 40.74 18.86 15.81
N LYS A 26 41.68 17.92 15.60
CA LYS A 26 43.13 18.15 15.66
C LYS A 26 43.62 19.28 14.76
N LYS A 27 43.00 19.47 13.58
CA LYS A 27 43.45 20.45 12.58
C LYS A 27 42.82 21.83 12.76
N THR A 28 41.78 21.93 13.58
CA THR A 28 40.94 23.12 13.74
C THR A 28 41.09 23.63 15.18
N GLU A 29 40.10 23.39 16.04
CA GLU A 29 39.98 23.97 17.37
C GLU A 29 41.02 23.41 18.35
N LEU A 30 41.48 22.17 18.17
CA LEU A 30 42.45 21.55 19.08
C LEU A 30 43.91 21.79 18.67
N ARG A 31 44.18 22.53 17.59
CA ARG A 31 45.54 22.63 17.02
C ARG A 31 46.59 23.18 17.99
N LYS A 32 46.21 24.15 18.83
CA LYS A 32 47.10 24.78 19.83
C LYS A 32 47.01 24.15 21.23
N HIS A 33 46.08 23.22 21.39
CA HIS A 33 45.71 22.61 22.67
C HIS A 33 46.18 21.16 22.79
N ILE A 34 46.94 20.71 21.78
CA ILE A 34 47.60 19.40 21.74
C ILE A 34 49.11 19.63 21.67
N THR A 35 49.82 19.17 22.68
CA THR A 35 51.30 19.17 22.72
C THR A 35 51.82 17.75 22.52
N TYR A 36 53.02 17.62 21.97
CA TYR A 36 53.65 16.33 21.73
C TYR A 36 54.85 16.15 22.66
N GLU A 37 54.76 15.15 23.53
CA GLU A 37 55.91 14.63 24.27
C GLU A 37 56.38 13.34 23.60
N GLY A 38 57.41 13.45 22.77
CA GLY A 38 57.90 12.35 21.94
C GLY A 38 56.84 11.88 20.93
N ARG A 39 56.31 10.67 21.14
CA ARG A 39 55.26 10.08 20.29
C ARG A 39 53.85 10.23 20.88
N THR A 40 53.73 10.77 22.09
CA THR A 40 52.46 10.88 22.82
C THR A 40 51.86 12.27 22.64
N ALA A 41 50.57 12.32 22.30
CA ALA A 41 49.80 13.56 22.28
C ALA A 41 49.22 13.82 23.68
N LEU A 42 49.53 14.99 24.23
CA LEU A 42 49.02 15.51 25.48
C LEU A 42 47.98 16.59 25.21
N LEU A 43 46.84 16.46 25.87
CA LEU A 43 45.69 17.36 25.85
C LEU A 43 45.81 18.30 27.04
N ASP A 44 45.69 19.61 26.80
CA ASP A 44 45.51 20.58 27.87
C ASP A 44 44.07 20.59 28.40
N ASP A 45 43.81 21.38 29.43
CA ASP A 45 42.51 21.41 30.10
C ASP A 45 41.41 21.91 29.13
N PHE A 46 41.74 22.83 28.22
CA PHE A 46 40.82 23.30 27.19
C PHE A 46 40.44 22.18 26.20
N ALA A 47 41.42 21.38 25.75
CA ALA A 47 41.17 20.27 24.85
C ALA A 47 40.25 19.22 25.48
N VAL A 48 40.41 18.96 26.78
CA VAL A 48 39.56 18.03 27.53
C VAL A 48 38.12 18.53 27.59
N ASP A 49 37.91 19.78 28.00
CA ASP A 49 36.57 20.39 28.08
C ASP A 49 35.89 20.44 26.70
N PHE A 50 36.65 20.80 25.66
CA PHE A 50 36.15 20.84 24.29
C PHE A 50 35.65 19.46 23.82
N LEU A 51 36.43 18.41 24.08
CA LEU A 51 36.08 17.04 23.69
C LEU A 51 34.88 16.51 24.47
N ASP A 52 34.74 16.87 25.75
CA ASP A 52 33.59 16.50 26.57
C ASP A 52 32.30 17.18 26.06
N GLN A 53 32.37 18.45 25.65
CA GLN A 53 31.23 19.17 25.07
C GLN A 53 30.82 18.61 23.69
N HIS A 54 31.79 18.20 22.89
CA HIS A 54 31.57 17.66 21.53
C HIS A 54 31.42 16.13 21.53
N ARG A 55 31.16 15.53 22.69
CA ARG A 55 30.96 14.09 22.80
C ARG A 55 29.71 13.69 22.02
N GLN A 56 29.89 12.83 21.01
CA GLN A 56 28.76 12.19 20.35
C GLN A 56 27.98 11.37 21.40
N LYS A 57 26.71 11.74 21.61
CA LYS A 57 25.79 10.93 22.44
C LYS A 57 25.75 9.53 21.82
N ARG A 58 26.14 8.50 22.57
CA ARG A 58 25.93 7.11 22.13
C ARG A 58 24.42 6.91 22.02
N ASN A 59 23.91 6.67 20.81
CA ASN A 59 22.59 6.09 20.66
C ASN A 59 22.66 4.66 21.20
N ILE A 60 22.10 4.44 22.39
CA ILE A 60 21.86 3.10 22.91
C ILE A 60 20.64 2.59 22.15
N ILE A 61 20.85 1.68 21.21
CA ILE A 61 19.75 0.94 20.59
C ILE A 61 19.35 -0.12 21.60
N LEU A 62 18.24 0.11 22.31
CA LEU A 62 17.61 -0.91 23.15
C LEU A 62 17.01 -1.95 22.20
N ALA A 63 17.52 -3.18 22.25
CA ALA A 63 16.88 -4.29 21.57
C ALA A 63 15.52 -4.54 22.26
N PRO A 64 14.44 -4.78 21.49
CA PRO A 64 13.15 -5.12 22.07
C PRO A 64 13.27 -6.38 22.92
N THR A 65 12.54 -6.38 24.03
CA THR A 65 12.46 -7.52 24.93
C THR A 65 11.66 -8.67 24.30
N GLU A 66 11.86 -9.89 24.77
CA GLU A 66 11.14 -11.07 24.28
C GLU A 66 9.62 -10.91 24.39
N LYS A 67 9.14 -10.24 25.45
CA LYS A 67 7.71 -9.91 25.63
C LYS A 67 7.17 -8.95 24.58
N GLU A 68 7.91 -7.90 24.25
CA GLU A 68 7.52 -6.94 23.21
C GLU A 68 7.41 -7.63 21.84
N ILE A 69 8.33 -8.55 21.55
CA ILE A 69 8.31 -9.35 20.32
C ILE A 69 7.08 -10.29 20.30
N GLU A 70 6.78 -10.95 21.43
CA GLU A 70 5.59 -11.81 21.54
C GLU A 70 4.28 -11.05 21.35
N GLU A 71 4.16 -9.86 21.95
CA GLU A 71 2.98 -8.99 21.80
C GLU A 71 2.80 -8.54 20.34
N GLU A 72 3.88 -8.11 19.68
CA GLU A 72 3.85 -7.68 18.28
C GLU A 72 3.48 -8.85 17.35
N LEU A 73 4.02 -10.05 17.61
CA LEU A 73 3.64 -11.27 16.90
C LEU A 73 2.17 -11.64 17.09
N ALA A 74 1.63 -11.48 18.31
CA ALA A 74 0.22 -11.74 18.58
C ALA A 74 -0.69 -10.75 17.82
N GLN A 75 -0.33 -9.46 17.80
CA GLN A 75 -1.05 -8.44 17.03
C GLN A 75 -1.03 -8.73 15.53
N LEU A 76 0.13 -9.12 14.99
CA LEU A 76 0.27 -9.49 13.58
C LEU A 76 -0.58 -10.70 13.23
N ARG A 77 -0.58 -11.75 14.06
CA ARG A 77 -1.42 -12.94 13.86
C ARG A 77 -2.91 -12.58 13.83
N ASN A 78 -3.38 -11.76 14.76
CA ASN A 78 -4.78 -11.31 14.79
C ASN A 78 -5.15 -10.52 13.53
N LYS A 79 -4.25 -9.64 13.06
CA LYS A 79 -4.50 -8.85 11.85
C LYS A 79 -4.53 -9.72 10.60
N VAL A 80 -3.69 -10.74 10.52
CA VAL A 80 -3.73 -11.73 9.43
C VAL A 80 -5.05 -12.48 9.43
N LEU A 81 -5.54 -12.94 10.58
CA LEU A 81 -6.84 -13.62 10.68
C LEU A 81 -7.99 -12.72 10.22
N GLN A 82 -8.02 -11.46 10.67
CA GLN A 82 -9.04 -10.50 10.26
C GLN A 82 -9.04 -10.27 8.74
N LEU A 83 -7.85 -10.08 8.15
CA LEU A 83 -7.72 -9.89 6.71
C LEU A 83 -8.15 -11.14 5.93
N GLN A 84 -7.88 -12.34 6.44
CA GLN A 84 -8.35 -13.59 5.82
C GLN A 84 -9.87 -13.70 5.83
N GLU A 85 -10.53 -13.34 6.93
CA GLU A 85 -11.99 -13.33 7.02
C GLU A 85 -12.62 -12.29 6.07
N GLU A 86 -12.04 -11.09 5.98
CA GLU A 86 -12.50 -10.06 5.05
C GLU A 86 -12.34 -10.49 3.59
N LEU A 87 -11.22 -11.13 3.25
CA LEU A 87 -11.00 -11.69 1.91
C LEU A 87 -12.03 -12.76 1.59
N LEU A 88 -12.34 -13.66 2.53
CA LEU A 88 -13.34 -14.71 2.35
C LEU A 88 -14.72 -14.12 2.04
N LYS A 89 -15.16 -13.16 2.86
CA LYS A 89 -16.44 -12.46 2.65
C LYS A 89 -16.48 -11.77 1.29
N ARG A 90 -15.40 -11.07 0.92
CA ARG A 90 -15.32 -10.36 -0.36
C ARG A 90 -15.31 -11.32 -1.55
N THR A 91 -14.73 -12.51 -1.40
CA THR A 91 -14.82 -13.55 -2.44
C THR A 91 -16.23 -14.12 -2.57
N ASP A 92 -16.95 -14.30 -1.47
CA ASP A 92 -18.34 -14.76 -1.50
C ASP A 92 -19.26 -13.72 -2.17
N ASP A 93 -19.11 -12.44 -1.80
CA ASP A 93 -19.83 -11.33 -2.43
C ASP A 93 -19.56 -11.25 -3.93
N MET A 94 -18.29 -11.37 -4.33
CA MET A 94 -17.88 -11.38 -5.74
C MET A 94 -18.55 -12.53 -6.50
N ASN A 95 -18.56 -13.73 -5.92
CA ASN A 95 -19.16 -14.91 -6.54
C ASN A 95 -20.68 -14.75 -6.69
N ALA A 96 -21.35 -14.14 -5.71
CA ALA A 96 -22.78 -13.83 -5.79
C ALA A 96 -23.08 -12.84 -6.94
N LEU A 97 -22.31 -11.76 -7.03
CA LEU A 97 -22.46 -10.76 -8.11
C LEU A 97 -22.19 -11.37 -9.49
N LEU A 98 -21.16 -12.20 -9.63
CA LEU A 98 -20.88 -12.90 -10.89
C LEU A 98 -22.02 -13.85 -11.30
N LYS A 99 -22.69 -14.47 -10.32
CA LYS A 99 -23.85 -15.31 -10.60
C LYS A 99 -25.04 -14.48 -11.07
N GLU A 100 -25.30 -13.34 -10.44
CA GLU A 100 -26.35 -12.41 -10.83
C GLU A 100 -26.11 -11.83 -12.23
N GLU A 101 -24.87 -11.41 -12.52
CA GLU A 101 -24.47 -10.90 -13.83
C GLU A 101 -24.71 -11.93 -14.94
N LYS A 102 -24.36 -13.21 -14.70
CA LYS A 102 -24.62 -14.30 -15.65
C LYS A 102 -26.12 -14.48 -15.93
N LEU A 103 -26.96 -14.37 -14.92
CA LEU A 103 -28.42 -14.45 -15.08
C LEU A 103 -28.95 -13.27 -15.89
N LEU A 104 -28.50 -12.05 -15.59
CA LEU A 104 -28.88 -10.85 -16.34
C LEU A 104 -28.46 -10.91 -17.81
N ILE A 105 -27.29 -11.46 -18.11
CA ILE A 105 -26.84 -11.67 -19.50
C ILE A 105 -27.75 -12.67 -20.21
N ALA A 106 -28.12 -13.77 -19.55
CA ALA A 106 -29.04 -14.76 -20.12
C ALA A 106 -30.43 -14.15 -20.38
N ASP A 107 -30.96 -13.39 -19.42
CA ASP A 107 -32.26 -12.71 -19.56
C ASP A 107 -32.25 -11.68 -20.69
N LYS A 108 -31.16 -10.92 -20.85
CA LYS A 108 -30.98 -9.99 -21.96
C LYS A 108 -30.97 -10.70 -23.30
N ALA A 109 -30.24 -11.81 -23.42
CA ALA A 109 -30.22 -12.59 -24.65
C ALA A 109 -31.63 -13.09 -25.03
N VAL A 110 -32.42 -13.56 -24.06
CA VAL A 110 -33.81 -13.98 -24.28
C VAL A 110 -34.71 -12.79 -24.65
N ALA A 111 -34.49 -11.62 -24.05
CA ALA A 111 -35.26 -10.42 -24.40
C ALA A 111 -34.97 -9.96 -25.84
N GLU A 112 -33.71 -10.04 -26.28
CA GLU A 112 -33.31 -9.72 -27.65
C GLU A 112 -33.96 -10.66 -28.68
N THR A 113 -34.00 -11.97 -28.40
CA THR A 113 -34.67 -12.93 -29.31
C THR A 113 -36.17 -12.66 -29.39
N LYS A 114 -36.82 -12.40 -28.25
CA LYS A 114 -38.25 -12.06 -28.21
C LYS A 114 -38.56 -10.75 -28.93
N ALA A 115 -37.68 -9.75 -28.83
CA ALA A 115 -37.83 -8.49 -29.55
C ALA A 115 -37.75 -8.71 -31.06
N ALA A 116 -36.79 -9.53 -31.53
CA ALA A 116 -36.67 -9.88 -32.94
C ALA A 116 -37.91 -10.64 -33.46
N GLU A 117 -38.43 -11.60 -32.70
CA GLU A 117 -39.67 -12.32 -33.03
C GLU A 117 -40.90 -11.40 -33.06
N LEU A 118 -41.00 -10.45 -32.11
CA LEU A 118 -42.09 -9.47 -32.10
C LEU A 118 -42.06 -8.59 -33.36
N ASP A 119 -40.86 -8.18 -33.80
CA ASP A 119 -40.73 -7.34 -34.98
C ASP A 119 -41.05 -8.09 -36.28
N SER A 120 -40.70 -9.38 -36.38
CA SER A 120 -41.14 -10.20 -37.51
C SER A 120 -42.66 -10.39 -37.53
N VAL A 121 -43.28 -10.70 -36.39
CA VAL A 121 -44.74 -10.87 -36.28
C VAL A 121 -45.47 -9.56 -36.59
N LYS A 122 -44.97 -8.40 -36.13
CA LYS A 122 -45.56 -7.09 -36.48
C LYS A 122 -45.51 -6.84 -37.99
N LYS A 123 -44.42 -7.23 -38.65
CA LYS A 123 -44.29 -7.06 -40.10
C LYS A 123 -45.33 -7.91 -40.84
N GLU A 124 -45.46 -9.19 -40.47
CA GLU A 124 -46.46 -10.10 -41.03
C GLU A 124 -47.90 -9.60 -40.78
N LEU A 125 -48.18 -9.05 -39.60
CA LEU A 125 -49.47 -8.48 -39.25
C LEU A 125 -49.79 -7.25 -40.13
N ASN A 126 -48.81 -6.38 -40.36
CA ASN A 126 -48.98 -5.21 -41.22
C ASN A 126 -49.22 -5.63 -42.67
N GLU A 127 -48.44 -6.58 -43.18
CA GLU A 127 -48.64 -7.14 -44.54
C GLU A 127 -50.05 -7.73 -44.69
N SER A 128 -50.49 -8.53 -43.71
CA SER A 128 -51.84 -9.10 -43.68
C SER A 128 -52.94 -8.03 -43.61
N ARG A 129 -52.71 -6.96 -42.83
CA ARG A 129 -53.64 -5.83 -42.71
C ARG A 129 -53.74 -5.05 -44.02
N ASP A 130 -52.60 -4.81 -44.67
CA ASP A 130 -52.54 -4.15 -45.98
C ASP A 130 -53.23 -5.01 -47.04
N GLU A 131 -53.11 -6.33 -46.99
CA GLU A 131 -53.86 -7.24 -47.85
C GLU A 131 -55.37 -7.18 -47.61
N LEU A 132 -55.82 -7.22 -46.35
CA LEU A 132 -57.23 -7.08 -46.00
C LEU A 132 -57.82 -5.74 -46.44
N SER A 133 -57.04 -4.66 -46.38
CA SER A 133 -57.47 -3.32 -46.82
C SER A 133 -57.84 -3.25 -48.30
N LYS A 134 -57.33 -4.18 -49.12
CA LYS A 134 -57.66 -4.29 -50.54
C LYS A 134 -59.05 -4.88 -50.78
N TYR A 135 -59.76 -5.32 -49.75
CA TYR A 135 -61.09 -5.92 -49.85
C TYR A 135 -62.14 -5.06 -49.15
N HIS A 136 -63.30 -4.87 -49.79
CA HIS A 136 -64.47 -4.22 -49.19
C HIS A 136 -65.63 -5.20 -49.07
N LYS A 137 -66.49 -5.00 -48.06
CA LYS A 137 -67.67 -5.83 -47.82
C LYS A 137 -68.74 -5.56 -48.89
N VAL A 138 -69.39 -6.61 -49.38
CA VAL A 138 -70.52 -6.58 -50.31
C VAL A 138 -71.74 -7.29 -49.71
N PHE A 139 -72.90 -7.20 -50.38
CA PHE A 139 -74.19 -7.72 -49.91
C PHE A 139 -74.13 -9.23 -49.57
N LEU A 140 -74.86 -9.68 -48.54
CA LEU A 140 -74.77 -11.01 -47.89
C LEU A 140 -73.46 -11.36 -47.16
N GLY A 141 -72.55 -10.39 -46.93
CA GLY A 141 -71.36 -10.63 -46.10
C GLY A 141 -70.17 -11.22 -46.85
N PHE A 142 -70.25 -11.30 -48.18
CA PHE A 142 -69.10 -11.59 -49.04
C PHE A 142 -68.14 -10.39 -49.10
N TYR A 143 -66.87 -10.63 -49.42
CA TYR A 143 -65.85 -9.58 -49.62
C TYR A 143 -65.36 -9.60 -51.06
N ARG A 144 -65.13 -8.41 -51.64
CA ARG A 144 -64.62 -8.24 -53.01
C ARG A 144 -63.41 -7.32 -53.03
N LYS A 145 -62.41 -7.64 -53.85
CA LYS A 145 -61.20 -6.85 -54.01
C LYS A 145 -61.50 -5.52 -54.72
N ILE A 146 -61.02 -4.42 -54.17
CA ILE A 146 -61.07 -3.07 -54.77
C ILE A 146 -60.20 -3.12 -56.05
N LYS A 147 -60.77 -2.72 -57.19
CA LYS A 147 -60.07 -2.66 -58.49
C LYS A 147 -59.18 -1.44 -58.58
#